data_AF-A0A2V7EQK6-F1
#
_entry.id   AF-A0A2V7EQK6-F1
#
_cell.length_a   1.000
_cell.length_b   1.000
_cell.length_c   1.000
_cell.angle_alpha   90.00
_cell.angle_beta   90.00
_cell.angle_gamma   90.00
#
_symmetry.space_group_name_H-M   'P 1'
#
loop_
_entity.id
_entity.type
_entity.pdbx_description
1 polymer ?
#
loop_
_entity_poly.entity_id
_entity_poly.type
_entity_poly.pdbx_seq_one_letter_code
_entity_poly.pdbx_strand_id
1 'polypeptide(L)'
;MNTAPGARLRATVSWHVVAGRLCVTLLLLAGCDPASRPGDTLGQQSLGRWEWHGRVVAEPDSLLTIARLRIDTTRGGGGDVVLARYDFNPEVGEGDEYSLTLGLDLGRAHDLKQNTPYTLGSPPARIAASATVACLCRPLRPDSVRGTFLLATRGLRQITGRIDATLYFTEWNDTSRHVTYALHQRIDAIK
;
A
#
# COMPACT_ATOMS: atom_id res chain seq x y z
N MET A 1 5.02 -80.39 10.64
CA MET A 1 4.02 -79.54 11.33
C MET A 1 4.81 -78.47 12.07
N ASN A 2 4.98 -77.28 11.46
CA ASN A 2 4.31 -76.00 11.79
C ASN A 2 4.49 -75.64 13.28
N THR A 3 5.13 -74.53 13.68
CA THR A 3 4.84 -73.12 13.34
C THR A 3 6.01 -72.16 13.63
N ALA A 4 6.02 -71.03 12.90
CA ALA A 4 6.98 -69.92 12.89
C ALA A 4 6.77 -68.87 14.02
N PRO A 5 7.62 -67.82 14.14
CA PRO A 5 7.83 -67.01 15.34
C PRO A 5 6.95 -65.74 15.41
N GLY A 6 6.77 -65.19 16.62
CA GLY A 6 6.10 -63.91 16.85
C GLY A 6 7.03 -62.86 17.45
N ALA A 7 7.76 -62.13 16.61
CA ALA A 7 8.51 -60.94 17.02
C ALA A 7 7.58 -59.71 16.99
N ARG A 8 7.34 -59.09 18.15
CA ARG A 8 6.63 -57.80 18.24
C ARG A 8 7.61 -56.67 17.92
N LEU A 9 7.57 -56.12 16.71
CA LEU A 9 8.18 -54.82 16.40
C LEU A 9 7.35 -53.70 17.04
N ARG A 10 7.88 -53.06 18.08
CA ARG A 10 7.39 -51.74 18.53
C ARG A 10 7.95 -50.68 17.58
N ALA A 11 7.09 -50.07 16.78
CA ALA A 11 7.44 -48.89 16.01
C ALA A 11 7.50 -47.67 16.96
N THR A 12 8.70 -47.25 17.33
CA THR A 12 8.94 -45.94 17.94
C THR A 12 8.91 -44.88 16.85
N VAL A 13 7.72 -44.36 16.54
CA VAL A 13 7.57 -43.16 15.72
C VAL A 13 8.14 -41.99 16.52
N SER A 14 9.24 -41.41 16.04
CA SER A 14 9.94 -40.31 16.72
C SER A 14 9.14 -39.01 16.57
N TRP A 15 8.45 -38.63 17.65
CA TRP A 15 7.66 -37.41 17.76
C TRP A 15 8.44 -36.12 17.40
N HIS A 16 9.78 -36.14 17.54
CA HIS A 16 10.65 -35.02 17.19
C HIS A 16 10.66 -34.68 15.69
N VAL A 17 10.49 -35.65 14.80
CA VAL A 17 10.54 -35.42 13.35
C VAL A 17 9.24 -34.79 12.85
N VAL A 18 8.11 -35.15 13.44
CA VAL A 18 6.80 -34.56 13.13
C VAL A 18 6.73 -33.12 13.66
N ALA A 19 7.19 -32.88 14.89
CA ALA A 19 7.23 -31.53 15.47
C ALA A 19 8.14 -30.58 14.68
N GLY A 20 9.34 -31.04 14.29
CA GLY A 20 10.27 -30.23 13.49
C GLY A 20 9.71 -29.89 12.11
N ARG A 21 9.05 -30.84 11.43
CA ARG A 21 8.41 -30.60 10.13
C ARG A 21 7.20 -29.69 10.25
N LEU A 22 6.37 -29.83 11.30
CA LEU A 22 5.24 -28.93 11.53
C LEU A 22 5.71 -27.49 11.77
N CYS A 23 6.77 -27.32 12.57
CA CYS A 23 7.33 -26.01 12.90
C CYS A 23 7.94 -25.31 11.68
N VAL A 24 8.66 -26.05 10.83
CA VAL A 24 9.20 -25.51 9.55
C VAL A 24 8.07 -25.17 8.57
N THR A 25 6.99 -25.95 8.53
CA THR A 25 5.83 -25.66 7.67
C THR A 25 5.04 -24.44 8.17
N LEU A 26 4.92 -24.26 9.49
CA LEU A 26 4.32 -23.07 10.12
C LEU A 26 5.17 -21.81 9.92
N LEU A 27 6.50 -21.91 9.99
CA LEU A 27 7.41 -20.81 9.66
C LEU A 27 7.40 -20.43 8.17
N LEU A 28 7.19 -21.40 7.27
CA LEU A 28 7.03 -21.16 5.83
C LEU A 28 5.65 -20.57 5.47
N LEU A 29 4.61 -20.85 6.27
CA LEU A 29 3.27 -20.24 6.14
C LEU A 29 3.18 -18.86 6.81
N ALA A 30 4.07 -18.57 7.75
CA ALA A 30 4.29 -17.23 8.29
C ALA A 30 5.17 -16.39 7.34
N GLY A 31 4.86 -16.41 6.04
CA GLY A 31 5.31 -15.35 5.15
C GLY A 31 4.77 -14.05 5.72
N CYS A 32 5.60 -13.32 6.47
CA CYS A 32 5.25 -12.00 6.97
C CYS A 32 4.75 -11.21 5.78
N ASP A 33 3.50 -10.76 5.82
CA ASP A 33 3.00 -9.80 4.86
C ASP A 33 3.93 -8.58 4.93
N PRO A 34 4.81 -8.36 3.93
CA PRO A 34 5.76 -7.26 4.01
C PRO A 34 5.04 -5.91 3.94
N ALA A 35 3.75 -5.92 3.57
CA ALA A 35 2.96 -4.73 3.43
C ALA A 35 2.41 -4.19 4.76
N SER A 36 2.13 -5.05 5.74
CA SER A 36 1.55 -4.65 7.04
C SER A 36 2.55 -4.83 8.18
N ARG A 37 2.64 -3.86 9.09
CA ARG A 37 3.55 -3.93 10.25
C ARG A 37 2.89 -3.37 11.53
N PRO A 38 3.34 -3.82 12.71
CA PRO A 38 2.99 -3.15 13.96
C PRO A 38 3.44 -1.68 13.94
N GLY A 39 2.56 -0.77 14.37
CA GLY A 39 2.84 0.67 14.37
C GLY A 39 2.54 1.38 13.05
N ASP A 40 1.92 0.69 12.08
CA ASP A 40 1.36 1.34 10.89
C ASP A 40 0.39 2.46 11.28
N THR A 41 0.36 3.51 10.46
CA THR A 41 -0.47 4.69 10.68
C THR A 41 -1.92 4.24 10.83
N LEU A 42 -2.63 4.70 11.87
CA LEU A 42 -4.05 4.42 12.05
C LEU A 42 -4.83 5.00 10.88
N GLY A 43 -5.74 4.24 10.26
CA GLY A 43 -6.55 4.69 9.13
C GLY A 43 -7.06 3.50 8.32
N GLN A 44 -8.31 3.56 7.86
CA GLN A 44 -8.90 2.49 7.06
C GLN A 44 -8.80 2.87 5.58
N GLN A 45 -8.28 1.96 4.76
CA GLN A 45 -8.33 2.15 3.32
C GLN A 45 -9.78 1.99 2.84
N SER A 46 -10.38 3.07 2.34
CA SER A 46 -11.75 3.09 1.81
C SER A 46 -11.81 3.01 0.28
N LEU A 47 -10.71 3.31 -0.41
CA LEU A 47 -10.57 3.14 -1.85
C LEU A 47 -9.20 2.58 -2.19
N GLY A 48 -9.15 1.65 -3.14
CA GLY A 48 -7.93 1.21 -3.78
C GLY A 48 -8.22 0.83 -5.22
N ARG A 49 -7.91 1.73 -6.15
CA ARG A 49 -8.15 1.53 -7.58
C ARG A 49 -6.83 1.44 -8.32
N TRP A 50 -6.71 0.44 -9.18
CA TRP A 50 -5.60 0.29 -10.11
C TRP A 50 -6.14 0.37 -11.53
N GLU A 51 -5.52 1.20 -12.36
CA GLU A 51 -5.85 1.27 -13.78
C GLU A 51 -4.63 1.11 -14.68
N TRP A 52 -4.93 0.62 -15.87
CA TRP A 52 -3.95 0.51 -16.96
C TRP A 52 -4.16 1.67 -17.92
N HIS A 53 -3.07 2.19 -18.46
CA HIS A 53 -3.09 3.32 -19.38
C HIS A 53 -3.72 4.59 -18.78
N GLY A 54 -3.65 4.73 -17.45
CA GLY A 54 -4.17 5.88 -16.73
C GLY A 54 -3.10 6.91 -16.42
N ARG A 55 -3.54 8.09 -15.98
CA ARG A 55 -2.68 9.13 -15.42
C ARG A 55 -3.28 9.61 -14.11
N VAL A 56 -2.45 9.77 -13.08
CA VAL A 56 -2.85 10.47 -11.87
C VAL A 56 -2.92 11.96 -12.22
N VAL A 57 -4.07 12.58 -12.01
CA VAL A 57 -4.23 14.03 -12.17
C VAL A 57 -4.77 14.64 -10.89
N ALA A 58 -4.19 15.78 -10.53
CA ALA A 58 -4.67 16.63 -9.46
C ALA A 58 -5.50 17.76 -10.08
N GLU A 59 -6.77 17.85 -9.71
CA GLU A 59 -7.66 18.88 -10.23
C GLU A 59 -8.41 19.59 -9.12
N PRO A 60 -8.62 20.92 -9.27
CA PRO A 60 -9.50 21.65 -8.38
C PRO A 60 -10.94 21.17 -8.59
N ASP A 61 -11.61 20.86 -7.49
CA ASP A 61 -13.04 20.67 -7.42
C ASP A 61 -13.71 22.05 -7.31
N SER A 62 -14.34 22.48 -8.39
CA SER A 62 -15.01 23.78 -8.47
C SER A 62 -16.23 23.92 -7.57
N LEU A 63 -16.81 22.82 -7.08
CA LEU A 63 -17.98 22.84 -6.18
C LEU A 63 -17.57 22.91 -4.71
N LEU A 64 -16.41 22.34 -4.38
CA LEU A 64 -15.99 22.13 -3.00
C LEU A 64 -14.71 22.89 -2.64
N THR A 65 -14.12 23.70 -3.54
CA THR A 65 -12.86 24.44 -3.30
C THR A 65 -11.69 23.53 -2.85
N ILE A 66 -11.77 22.22 -3.06
CA ILE A 66 -10.73 21.24 -2.70
C ILE A 66 -9.92 20.84 -3.93
N ALA A 67 -8.72 20.30 -3.76
CA ALA A 67 -8.02 19.59 -4.84
C ALA A 67 -8.26 18.07 -4.71
N ARG A 68 -8.73 17.43 -5.79
CA ARG A 68 -8.97 15.98 -5.86
C ARG A 68 -7.94 15.30 -6.74
N LEU A 69 -7.49 14.14 -6.30
CA LEU A 69 -6.77 13.20 -7.15
C LEU A 69 -7.75 12.27 -7.83
N ARG A 70 -7.58 12.08 -9.13
CA ARG A 70 -8.34 11.10 -9.92
C ARG A 70 -7.45 10.41 -10.93
N ILE A 71 -7.93 9.28 -11.44
CA ILE A 71 -7.33 8.61 -12.58
C ILE A 71 -8.02 9.11 -13.84
N ASP A 72 -7.25 9.71 -14.75
CA ASP A 72 -7.68 10.01 -16.12
C ASP A 72 -7.27 8.88 -17.06
N THR A 73 -8.25 8.22 -17.68
CA THR A 73 -8.04 7.19 -18.71
C THR A 73 -8.36 7.70 -20.13
N THR A 74 -8.82 8.94 -20.29
CA THR A 74 -9.36 9.46 -21.55
C THR A 74 -8.27 9.92 -22.53
N ARG A 75 -7.11 10.33 -22.01
CA ARG A 75 -6.06 10.98 -22.82
C ARG A 75 -5.09 10.01 -23.50
N GLY A 76 -5.22 8.70 -23.27
CA GLY A 76 -4.33 7.69 -23.83
C GLY A 76 -2.85 7.83 -23.41
N GLY A 77 -2.07 6.77 -23.65
CA GLY A 77 -0.61 6.75 -23.45
C GLY A 77 -0.14 6.89 -22.00
N GLY A 78 -1.03 6.68 -21.02
CA GLY A 78 -0.69 6.62 -19.59
C GLY A 78 -0.01 5.31 -19.19
N GLY A 79 0.32 5.19 -17.91
CA GLY A 79 0.91 4.00 -17.31
C GLY A 79 -0.06 3.21 -16.46
N ASP A 80 0.46 2.21 -15.75
CA ASP A 80 -0.17 1.63 -14.59
C ASP A 80 -0.22 2.67 -13.46
N VAL A 81 -1.42 2.98 -12.98
CA VAL A 81 -1.61 3.98 -11.92
C VAL A 81 -2.46 3.43 -10.79
N VAL A 82 -2.09 3.76 -9.56
CA VAL A 82 -2.83 3.39 -8.36
C VAL A 82 -3.38 4.65 -7.70
N LEU A 83 -4.64 4.60 -7.29
CA LEU A 83 -5.28 5.60 -6.45
C LEU A 83 -5.79 4.92 -5.18
N ALA A 84 -5.25 5.29 -4.03
CA ALA A 84 -5.68 4.79 -2.73
C ALA A 84 -6.27 5.94 -1.90
N ARG A 85 -7.32 5.67 -1.12
CA ARG A 85 -7.88 6.60 -0.15
C ARG A 85 -7.90 5.94 1.22
N TYR A 86 -7.44 6.69 2.21
CA TYR A 86 -7.46 6.33 3.61
C TYR A 86 -8.36 7.32 4.34
N ASP A 87 -9.36 6.80 5.05
CA ASP A 87 -10.18 7.58 5.94
C ASP A 87 -9.69 7.35 7.39
N PHE A 88 -9.53 8.44 8.11
CA PHE A 88 -9.11 8.44 9.51
C PHE A 88 -10.34 8.73 10.35
N ASN A 89 -10.57 7.94 11.41
CA ASN A 89 -11.67 8.19 12.33
C ASN A 89 -11.30 9.33 13.29
N PRO A 90 -11.97 10.50 13.24
CA PRO A 90 -11.71 11.60 14.15
C PRO A 90 -12.66 11.54 15.35
N GLU A 91 -12.49 10.62 16.31
CA GLU A 91 -13.25 10.73 17.57
C GLU A 91 -12.45 10.37 18.82
N VAL A 92 -12.71 11.04 19.96
CA VAL A 92 -13.94 11.80 20.31
C VAL A 92 -13.63 13.27 20.66
N GLY A 93 -14.17 14.22 19.88
CA GLY A 93 -14.20 15.63 20.33
C GLY A 93 -14.51 16.72 19.31
N GLU A 94 -14.03 16.64 18.06
CA GLU A 94 -14.30 17.67 17.04
C GLU A 94 -14.39 17.03 15.66
N GLY A 95 -15.55 17.22 15.01
CA GLY A 95 -15.86 16.65 13.72
C GLY A 95 -15.07 17.32 12.60
N ASP A 96 -14.22 16.54 11.94
CA ASP A 96 -13.79 16.72 10.56
C ASP A 96 -13.24 15.35 10.09
N GLU A 97 -13.96 14.64 9.22
CA GLU A 97 -13.51 13.37 8.61
C GLU A 97 -12.24 13.61 7.78
N TYR A 98 -11.07 13.35 8.37
CA TYR A 98 -9.82 13.43 7.62
C TYR A 98 -9.75 12.27 6.65
N SER A 99 -9.53 12.58 5.38
CA SER A 99 -9.23 11.57 4.38
C SER A 99 -8.01 11.96 3.58
N LEU A 100 -7.15 10.98 3.32
CA LEU A 100 -5.94 11.11 2.52
C LEU A 100 -6.10 10.28 1.26
N THR A 101 -6.05 10.92 0.11
CA THR A 101 -5.97 10.25 -1.19
C THR A 101 -4.53 10.30 -1.70
N LEU A 102 -4.00 9.16 -2.11
CA LEU A 102 -2.66 8.95 -2.66
C LEU A 102 -2.79 8.46 -4.10
N GLY A 103 -2.06 9.09 -5.02
CA GLY A 103 -1.89 8.64 -6.39
C GLY A 103 -0.45 8.23 -6.65
N LEU A 104 -0.25 7.05 -7.23
CA LEU A 104 1.05 6.52 -7.64
C LEU A 104 1.04 6.27 -9.16
N ASP A 105 2.04 6.80 -9.86
CA ASP A 105 2.32 6.46 -11.25
C ASP A 105 3.44 5.41 -11.31
N LEU A 106 3.03 4.15 -11.54
CA LEU A 106 3.92 3.00 -11.57
C LEU A 106 4.62 2.83 -12.94
N GLY A 107 4.23 3.64 -13.94
CA GLY A 107 4.71 3.51 -15.31
C GLY A 107 4.30 2.17 -15.92
N ARG A 108 5.25 1.24 -16.05
CA ARG A 108 4.98 -0.15 -16.45
C ARG A 108 5.10 -1.04 -15.23
N ALA A 109 3.98 -1.43 -14.62
CA ALA A 109 3.98 -2.23 -13.40
C ALA A 109 4.59 -3.63 -13.62
N HIS A 110 4.62 -4.11 -14.87
CA HIS A 110 5.31 -5.36 -15.21
C HIS A 110 6.82 -5.30 -14.97
N ASP A 111 7.44 -4.12 -15.13
CA ASP A 111 8.88 -3.92 -14.94
C ASP A 111 9.27 -3.83 -13.45
N LEU A 112 8.27 -3.74 -12.56
CA LEU A 112 8.49 -3.68 -11.12
C LEU A 112 8.64 -5.09 -10.56
N LYS A 113 9.74 -5.29 -9.82
CA LYS A 113 10.04 -6.50 -9.09
C LYS A 113 9.36 -6.46 -7.72
N GLN A 114 8.82 -7.60 -7.31
CA GLN A 114 8.28 -7.77 -5.97
C GLN A 114 9.39 -7.64 -4.92
N ASN A 115 9.00 -7.23 -3.71
CA ASN A 115 9.85 -7.03 -2.55
C ASN A 115 11.01 -6.05 -2.78
N THR A 116 10.89 -5.19 -3.79
CA THR A 116 11.85 -4.12 -4.09
C THR A 116 11.23 -2.79 -3.67
N PRO A 117 11.87 -2.02 -2.77
CA PRO A 117 11.42 -0.67 -2.46
C PRO A 117 11.78 0.29 -3.60
N TYR A 118 10.79 1.01 -4.09
CA TYR A 118 10.95 2.03 -5.13
C TYR A 118 10.80 3.42 -4.55
N THR A 119 11.71 4.32 -4.89
CA THR A 119 11.66 5.71 -4.41
C THR A 119 10.46 6.46 -4.98
N LEU A 120 9.82 7.25 -4.12
CA LEU A 120 8.67 8.09 -4.42
C LEU A 120 9.07 9.55 -4.59
N GLY A 121 8.42 10.23 -5.54
CA GLY A 121 8.52 11.68 -5.74
C GLY A 121 8.80 12.06 -7.19
N SER A 122 9.34 13.25 -7.40
CA SER A 122 9.77 13.74 -8.71
C SER A 122 11.02 13.02 -9.20
N PRO A 123 11.29 13.00 -10.53
CA PRO A 123 12.55 12.50 -11.06
C PRO A 123 13.75 13.06 -10.28
N PRO A 124 14.74 12.22 -9.90
CA PRO A 124 15.02 10.87 -10.41
C PRO A 124 14.30 9.71 -9.70
N ALA A 125 13.28 9.97 -8.87
CA ALA A 125 12.51 8.91 -8.24
C ALA A 125 11.86 7.96 -9.28
N ARG A 126 11.72 6.68 -8.93
CA ARG A 126 11.19 5.67 -9.85
C ARG A 126 9.66 5.78 -10.02
N ILE A 127 8.94 6.12 -8.96
CA ILE A 127 7.48 6.20 -8.94
C ILE A 127 7.09 7.64 -8.63
N ALA A 128 6.41 8.30 -9.57
CA ALA A 128 5.85 9.60 -9.30
C ALA A 128 4.67 9.45 -8.35
N ALA A 129 4.60 10.30 -7.34
CA ALA A 129 3.63 10.19 -6.26
C ALA A 129 3.02 11.55 -5.94
N SER A 130 1.71 11.58 -5.77
CA SER A 130 0.95 12.75 -5.39
C SER A 130 -0.01 12.37 -4.28
N ALA A 131 -0.31 13.30 -3.39
CA ALA A 131 -1.30 13.08 -2.34
C ALA A 131 -2.20 14.31 -2.22
N THR A 132 -3.41 14.10 -1.72
CA THR A 132 -4.32 15.15 -1.28
C THR A 132 -5.08 14.75 -0.05
N VAL A 133 -5.36 15.73 0.82
CA VAL A 133 -6.28 15.56 1.93
C VAL A 133 -7.60 16.26 1.59
N ALA A 134 -8.74 15.73 2.05
CA ALA A 134 -10.03 16.38 1.82
C ALA A 134 -10.17 17.65 2.68
N CYS A 135 -9.46 18.70 2.27
CA CYS A 135 -9.54 20.03 2.86
C CYS A 135 -9.84 21.07 1.77
N LEU A 136 -10.50 22.15 2.15
CA LEU A 136 -10.88 23.32 1.32
C LEU A 136 -9.68 24.10 0.72
N CYS A 137 -8.46 23.55 0.74
CA CYS A 137 -7.19 24.23 0.44
C CYS A 137 -6.85 24.33 -1.07
N ARG A 138 -5.99 25.32 -1.38
CA ARG A 138 -5.29 25.46 -2.67
C ARG A 138 -4.47 24.21 -3.03
N PRO A 139 -4.28 23.93 -4.34
CA PRO A 139 -3.76 22.65 -4.84
C PRO A 139 -2.36 22.31 -4.32
N LEU A 140 -2.18 21.03 -4.01
CA LEU A 140 -0.91 20.48 -3.55
C LEU A 140 0.13 20.45 -4.66
N ARG A 141 1.40 20.58 -4.27
CA ARG A 141 2.52 20.55 -5.22
C ARG A 141 2.66 19.13 -5.80
N PRO A 142 3.08 18.97 -7.06
CA PRO A 142 3.27 17.66 -7.68
C PRO A 142 4.25 16.72 -6.94
N ASP A 143 5.14 17.26 -6.10
CA ASP A 143 6.16 16.51 -5.33
C ASP A 143 5.81 16.30 -3.84
N SER A 144 4.51 16.25 -3.50
CA SER A 144 4.05 16.21 -2.11
C SER A 144 4.30 14.90 -1.36
N VAL A 145 4.87 13.86 -1.99
CA VAL A 145 5.07 12.55 -1.36
C VAL A 145 6.50 12.06 -1.60
N ARG A 146 7.24 11.82 -0.53
CA ARG A 146 8.62 11.29 -0.60
C ARG A 146 8.78 10.10 0.32
N GLY A 147 9.52 9.09 -0.13
CA GLY A 147 9.71 7.86 0.63
C GLY A 147 9.85 6.68 -0.30
N THR A 148 9.27 5.56 0.08
CA THR A 148 9.31 4.33 -0.71
C THR A 148 7.96 3.65 -0.84
N PHE A 149 7.76 3.02 -2.00
CA PHE A 149 6.71 2.04 -2.21
C PHE A 149 7.35 0.66 -2.42
N LEU A 150 7.03 -0.27 -1.54
CA LEU A 150 7.39 -1.67 -1.67
C LEU A 150 6.25 -2.41 -2.38
N LEU A 151 6.52 -2.95 -3.57
CA LEU A 151 5.57 -3.81 -4.27
C LEU A 151 5.59 -5.19 -3.62
N ALA A 152 4.51 -5.58 -2.94
CA ALA A 152 4.41 -6.90 -2.31
C ALA A 152 3.89 -7.95 -3.29
N THR A 153 2.78 -7.67 -3.98
CA THR A 153 2.17 -8.58 -4.94
C THR A 153 1.61 -7.81 -6.13
N ARG A 154 1.76 -8.40 -7.32
CA ARG A 154 1.16 -7.91 -8.56
C ARG A 154 0.47 -9.08 -9.26
N GLY A 155 -0.83 -9.19 -9.02
CA GLY A 155 -1.73 -10.11 -9.70
C GLY A 155 -2.29 -9.54 -11.00
N LEU A 156 -3.21 -10.25 -11.62
CA LEU A 156 -3.81 -9.86 -12.90
C LEU A 156 -4.73 -8.63 -12.78
N ARG A 157 -5.44 -8.48 -11.65
CA ARG A 157 -6.36 -7.36 -11.40
C ARG A 157 -6.18 -6.73 -10.01
N GLN A 158 -5.11 -7.10 -9.33
CA GLN A 158 -4.82 -6.65 -7.98
C GLN A 158 -3.34 -6.30 -7.87
N ILE A 159 -3.06 -5.21 -7.19
CA ILE A 159 -1.72 -4.85 -6.75
C ILE A 159 -1.78 -4.56 -5.26
N THR A 160 -0.85 -5.15 -4.53
CA THR A 160 -0.70 -4.94 -3.09
C THR A 160 0.74 -4.49 -2.83
N GLY A 161 0.90 -3.54 -1.94
CA GLY A 161 2.21 -3.06 -1.53
C GLY A 161 2.15 -2.28 -0.25
N ARG A 162 3.27 -1.67 0.12
CA ARG A 162 3.36 -0.80 1.27
C ARG A 162 3.98 0.51 0.90
N ILE A 163 3.40 1.56 1.43
CA ILE A 163 3.97 2.89 1.41
C ILE A 163 4.57 3.19 2.78
N ASP A 164 5.83 3.62 2.75
CA ASP A 164 6.52 4.24 3.88
C ASP A 164 7.00 5.60 3.37
N ALA A 165 6.23 6.65 3.66
CA ALA A 165 6.44 7.98 3.08
C ALA A 165 6.15 9.13 4.04
N THR A 166 6.83 10.24 3.80
CA THR A 166 6.52 11.55 4.36
C THR A 166 5.78 12.36 3.31
N LEU A 167 4.61 12.85 3.70
CA LEU A 167 3.79 13.74 2.90
C LEU A 167 4.03 15.17 3.32
N TYR A 168 4.25 16.04 2.36
CA TYR A 168 4.52 17.46 2.56
C TYR A 168 3.31 18.26 2.09
N PHE A 169 2.57 18.79 3.07
CA PHE A 169 1.41 19.63 2.84
C PHE A 169 1.73 21.09 3.19
N THR A 170 0.94 21.98 2.62
CA THR A 170 0.88 23.38 3.06
C THR A 170 -0.32 23.50 4.00
N GLU A 171 -0.17 24.19 5.13
CA GLU A 171 -1.25 24.34 6.11
C GLU A 171 -2.44 25.11 5.51
N TRP A 172 -3.64 24.79 6.01
CA TRP A 172 -4.91 25.37 5.57
C TRP A 172 -5.01 26.87 5.88
N ASN A 173 -4.70 27.25 7.11
CA ASN A 173 -4.86 28.61 7.60
C ASN A 173 -3.67 29.52 7.27
N ASP A 174 -2.56 28.96 6.80
CA ASP A 174 -1.33 29.69 6.52
C ASP A 174 -0.52 29.04 5.39
N THR A 175 -0.55 29.66 4.21
CA THR A 175 0.16 29.17 3.03
C THR A 175 1.69 29.27 3.12
N SER A 176 2.22 29.95 4.15
CA SER A 176 3.65 30.00 4.44
C SER A 176 4.10 28.85 5.36
N ARG A 177 3.16 28.14 5.98
CA ARG A 177 3.44 27.03 6.87
C ARG A 177 3.32 25.70 6.14
N HIS A 178 4.27 24.82 6.42
CA HIS A 178 4.36 23.49 5.83
C HIS A 178 4.26 22.45 6.94
N VAL A 179 3.34 21.50 6.78
CA VAL A 179 3.18 20.37 7.71
C VAL A 179 3.59 19.09 7.02
N THR A 180 4.22 18.23 7.79
CA THR A 180 4.61 16.90 7.36
C THR A 180 3.74 15.86 8.03
N TYR A 181 3.43 14.80 7.28
CA TYR A 181 2.69 13.66 7.80
C TYR A 181 3.40 12.37 7.43
N ALA A 182 3.64 11.50 8.40
CA ALA A 182 4.22 10.18 8.16
C ALA A 182 3.11 9.18 7.86
N LEU A 183 3.17 8.55 6.68
CA LEU A 183 2.29 7.49 6.24
C LEU A 183 3.06 6.18 6.13
N HIS A 184 2.66 5.22 6.96
CA HIS A 184 3.15 3.85 6.98
C HIS A 184 1.95 2.93 6.85
N GLN A 185 1.62 2.50 5.63
CA GLN A 185 0.44 1.69 5.41
C GLN A 185 0.59 0.72 4.24
N ARG A 186 -0.19 -0.35 4.34
CA ARG A 186 -0.49 -1.24 3.22
C ARG A 186 -1.41 -0.53 2.22
N ILE A 187 -1.17 -0.78 0.94
CA ILE A 187 -2.02 -0.40 -0.19
C ILE A 187 -2.57 -1.69 -0.79
N ASP A 188 -3.89 -1.77 -0.92
CA ASP A 188 -4.58 -2.81 -1.68
C ASP A 188 -5.38 -2.18 -2.81
N ALA A 189 -4.92 -2.28 -4.05
CA ALA A 189 -5.60 -1.69 -5.19
C ALA A 189 -6.09 -2.73 -6.20
N ILE A 190 -7.34 -2.56 -6.65
CA ILE A 190 -8.03 -3.46 -7.57
C ILE A 190 -8.44 -2.73 -8.85
N LYS A 191 -8.51 -3.49 -9.95
CA LYS A 191 -8.99 -3.01 -11.25
C LYS A 191 -10.42 -3.45 -11.50
#